data_AF-A0A7J4DF60-F1
#
_entry.id   AF-A0A7J4DF60-F1
#
_cell.length_a   1.000
_cell.length_b   1.000
_cell.length_c   1.000
_cell.angle_alpha   90.00
_cell.angle_beta   90.00
_cell.angle_gamma   90.00
#
_symmetry.space_group_name_H-M   'P 1'
#
loop_
_entity.id
_entity.type
_entity.pdbx_description
1 polymer ?
#
loop_
_entity_poly.entity_id
_entity_poly.type
_entity_poly.pdbx_seq_one_letter_code
_entity_poly.pdbx_strand_id
1 'polypeptide(L)'
;PAGSGLVAFAAATGVMPLDMPESVLVRFKRGCKFCIEPKKGLPLWRSEEDVLGELTAAMDAGVRHVRIGGATDIYTYRAEGVEDLEYPIPDPEPIAKVLHGAREDERLGILHVDNANPSIVAESIEPSTEITKTLVETLSDGAVLSFGLESADPTVHEQNWLNCNPKQLRIAIRLVNEYGRQRGERGLPRLLPGLNFIAGLNGETEATYRMNLELLASLRNEGLWLRRINIRQVEGRGFQEIPEQTFREFKREVRESIDRPLLKEMLPIGTILRDVWWEAHNDRIRRPEQVLDPSYREASIHGAPGITFGRQIGAYPILVGVPYKIPLETGSDILVTGHGMRSITGVEVGLDVNSATQQQFMAIPGIGGKGAWRLVSARARAASRGVTFDSVESAFAAARLNFPATADSVLSCDA
;
A
#
# COMPACT_ATOMS: atom_id res chain seq x y z
N PRO A 1 -6.21 -14.22 13.91
CA PRO A 1 -5.09 -13.27 14.08
C PRO A 1 -3.82 -13.73 13.34
N ALA A 2 -3.87 -13.60 12.01
CA ALA A 2 -2.78 -13.42 11.05
C ALA A 2 -3.53 -13.00 9.78
N GLY A 3 -3.18 -11.85 9.20
CA GLY A 3 -3.95 -11.24 8.11
C GLY A 3 -4.09 -12.21 6.93
N SER A 4 -5.32 -12.67 6.71
CA SER A 4 -5.76 -13.64 5.69
C SER A 4 -5.64 -13.15 4.23
N GLY A 5 -4.71 -12.24 3.93
CA GLY A 5 -4.43 -11.77 2.57
C GLY A 5 -3.20 -12.39 1.92
N LEU A 6 -2.36 -13.13 2.66
CA LEU A 6 -1.02 -13.50 2.22
C LEU A 6 -0.94 -14.75 1.32
N VAL A 7 -1.89 -15.68 1.46
CA VAL A 7 -1.77 -17.02 0.83
C VAL A 7 -2.31 -17.05 -0.61
N ALA A 8 -3.31 -16.22 -0.94
CA ALA A 8 -3.89 -16.23 -2.29
C ALA A 8 -3.04 -15.46 -3.33
N PHE A 9 -2.19 -14.53 -2.88
CA PHE A 9 -1.37 -13.70 -3.76
C PHE A 9 -0.02 -14.34 -4.08
N ALA A 10 0.62 -14.98 -3.09
CA ALA A 10 1.94 -15.59 -3.20
C ALA A 10 2.06 -16.62 -4.34
N ALA A 11 1.02 -17.44 -4.54
CA ALA A 11 1.05 -18.55 -5.50
C ALA A 11 0.91 -18.14 -6.99
N ALA A 12 0.40 -16.94 -7.29
CA ALA A 12 0.18 -16.50 -8.67
C ALA A 12 1.27 -15.54 -9.19
N THR A 13 1.96 -14.83 -8.31
CA THR A 13 2.91 -13.76 -8.68
C THR A 13 4.34 -14.00 -8.19
N GLY A 14 4.66 -15.20 -7.68
CA GLY A 14 6.00 -15.52 -7.19
C GLY A 14 6.46 -14.67 -5.99
N VAL A 15 5.50 -14.14 -5.21
CA VAL A 15 5.77 -13.36 -4.01
C VAL A 15 5.91 -14.31 -2.83
N MET A 16 7.10 -14.46 -2.26
CA MET A 16 7.31 -15.22 -1.04
C MET A 16 7.56 -14.25 0.11
N PRO A 17 6.74 -14.26 1.18
CA PRO A 17 7.15 -13.61 2.42
C PRO A 17 8.40 -14.34 2.92
N LEU A 18 9.53 -13.63 3.02
CA LEU A 18 10.66 -14.14 3.79
C LEU A 18 10.27 -13.94 5.24
N ASP A 19 9.78 -15.02 5.85
CA ASP A 19 9.54 -15.01 7.28
C ASP A 19 10.92 -15.02 7.92
N MET A 20 11.31 -13.95 8.61
CA MET A 20 12.37 -14.08 9.58
C MET A 20 11.71 -14.75 10.79
N PRO A 21 11.84 -16.07 11.01
CA PRO A 21 11.20 -16.72 12.14
C PRO A 21 11.62 -15.95 13.41
N GLU A 22 10.64 -15.31 14.02
CA GLU A 22 10.68 -14.77 15.39
C GLU A 22 11.73 -13.66 15.63
N SER A 23 12.11 -12.91 14.60
CA SER A 23 13.15 -11.90 14.72
C SER A 23 12.61 -10.62 15.34
N VAL A 24 13.07 -10.23 16.51
CA VAL A 24 12.63 -9.03 17.25
C VAL A 24 11.30 -9.25 17.94
N LEU A 25 11.37 -9.41 19.25
CA LEU A 25 10.29 -9.29 20.20
C LEU A 25 10.70 -8.14 21.09
N VAL A 26 10.08 -6.97 20.92
CA VAL A 26 10.34 -5.87 21.85
C VAL A 26 9.61 -6.18 23.14
N ARG A 27 10.34 -6.80 24.05
CA ARG A 27 9.91 -7.04 25.42
C ARG A 27 10.03 -5.72 26.16
N PHE A 28 8.98 -4.91 26.09
CA PHE A 28 8.72 -4.03 27.22
C PHE A 28 8.55 -4.94 28.45
N LYS A 29 9.08 -4.55 29.62
CA LYS A 29 8.90 -5.28 30.90
C LYS A 29 7.47 -5.77 31.14
N ARG A 30 6.48 -5.16 30.47
CA ARG A 30 5.11 -5.64 30.28
C ARG A 30 4.71 -5.42 28.81
N GLY A 31 4.45 -6.48 28.05
CA GLY A 31 3.85 -6.32 26.73
C GLY A 31 2.35 -5.99 26.81
N CYS A 32 1.81 -5.37 25.76
CA CYS A 32 0.38 -5.09 25.60
C CYS A 32 -0.49 -6.28 26.04
N LYS A 33 -1.48 -6.05 26.91
CA LYS A 33 -2.31 -7.12 27.52
C LYS A 33 -3.06 -7.98 26.51
N PHE A 34 -3.42 -7.40 25.37
CA PHE A 34 -4.18 -8.08 24.31
C PHE A 34 -3.30 -8.86 23.32
N CYS A 35 -1.99 -8.63 23.38
CA CYS A 35 -1.01 -9.08 22.40
C CYS A 35 -0.63 -10.54 22.67
N ILE A 36 -0.46 -11.34 21.61
CA ILE A 36 0.02 -12.72 21.75
C ILE A 36 1.55 -12.77 21.77
N GLU A 37 2.19 -11.74 21.22
CA GLU A 37 3.61 -11.61 21.02
C GLU A 37 4.41 -11.83 22.31
N PRO A 38 4.06 -11.26 23.49
CA PRO A 38 4.79 -11.51 24.74
C PRO A 38 4.78 -12.98 25.18
N LYS A 39 3.80 -13.78 24.71
CA LYS A 39 3.71 -15.21 25.01
C LYS A 39 4.65 -16.06 24.16
N LYS A 40 5.28 -15.49 23.12
CA LYS A 40 6.19 -16.20 22.21
C LYS A 40 7.59 -16.40 22.78
N GLY A 41 8.00 -15.63 23.79
CA GLY A 41 9.30 -15.78 24.45
C GLY A 41 10.22 -14.59 24.23
N LEU A 42 11.54 -14.80 24.26
CA LEU A 42 12.53 -13.80 23.87
C LEU A 42 12.75 -13.83 22.35
N PRO A 43 13.21 -12.73 21.72
CA PRO A 43 13.52 -12.75 20.30
C PRO A 43 14.60 -13.78 19.97
N LEU A 44 14.45 -14.43 18.82
CA LEU A 44 15.51 -15.26 18.23
C LEU A 44 16.15 -14.48 17.08
N TRP A 45 17.46 -14.27 17.17
CA TRP A 45 18.20 -13.55 16.15
C TRP A 45 18.70 -14.51 15.08
N ARG A 46 18.37 -14.23 13.83
CA ARG A 46 19.07 -14.81 12.68
C ARG A 46 20.30 -13.98 12.35
N SER A 47 21.34 -14.62 11.85
CA SER A 47 22.47 -13.90 11.27
C SER A 47 22.08 -13.23 9.96
N GLU A 48 22.76 -12.13 9.64
CA GLU A 48 22.59 -11.42 8.38
C GLU A 48 22.89 -12.36 7.20
N GLU A 49 23.94 -13.19 7.33
CA GLU A 49 24.32 -14.22 6.35
C GLU A 49 23.21 -15.26 6.13
N ASP A 50 22.57 -15.75 7.20
CA ASP A 50 21.46 -16.71 7.07
C ASP A 50 20.25 -16.10 6.39
N VAL A 51 19.96 -14.82 6.65
CA VAL A 51 18.83 -14.10 6.02
C VAL A 51 19.11 -13.90 4.54
N LEU A 52 20.32 -13.46 4.18
CA LEU A 52 20.74 -13.26 2.79
C LEU A 52 20.86 -14.58 2.02
N GLY A 53 21.32 -15.65 2.68
CA GLY A 53 21.39 -16.99 2.10
C GLY A 53 20.01 -17.56 1.75
N GLU A 54 19.02 -17.39 2.65
CA GLU A 54 17.64 -17.79 2.35
C GLU A 54 17.02 -16.93 1.25
N LEU A 55 17.27 -15.62 1.26
CA LEU A 55 16.83 -14.72 0.19
C LEU A 55 17.35 -15.22 -1.16
N THR A 56 18.65 -15.54 -1.24
CA THR A 56 19.30 -16.06 -2.45
C THR A 56 18.67 -17.38 -2.91
N ALA A 57 18.47 -18.33 -1.99
CA ALA A 57 17.83 -19.60 -2.29
C ALA A 57 16.39 -19.42 -2.79
N ALA A 58 15.63 -18.48 -2.21
CA ALA A 58 14.29 -18.15 -2.67
C ALA A 58 14.31 -17.55 -4.09
N MET A 59 15.27 -16.67 -4.38
CA MET A 59 15.42 -16.09 -5.72
C MET A 59 15.82 -17.12 -6.77
N ASP A 60 16.66 -18.10 -6.42
CA ASP A 60 17.01 -19.25 -7.26
C ASP A 60 15.78 -20.13 -7.55
N ALA A 61 14.84 -20.23 -6.61
CA ALA A 61 13.55 -20.89 -6.80
C ALA A 61 12.53 -20.06 -7.61
N GLY A 62 12.90 -18.86 -8.07
CA GLY A 62 12.07 -18.00 -8.91
C GLY A 62 11.33 -16.87 -8.18
N VAL A 63 11.55 -16.70 -6.87
CA VAL A 63 10.99 -15.54 -6.14
C VAL A 63 11.63 -14.25 -6.65
N ARG A 64 10.82 -13.20 -6.82
CA ARG A 64 11.27 -11.87 -7.27
C ARG A 64 10.85 -10.74 -6.34
N HIS A 65 9.97 -11.03 -5.40
CA HIS A 65 9.35 -10.04 -4.55
C HIS A 65 9.33 -10.55 -3.13
N VAL A 66 9.92 -9.76 -2.23
CA VAL A 66 10.18 -10.14 -0.86
C VAL A 66 9.68 -9.05 0.08
N ARG A 67 9.05 -9.52 1.16
CA ARG A 67 8.74 -8.71 2.32
C ARG A 67 9.41 -9.36 3.51
N ILE A 68 10.33 -8.63 4.15
CA ILE A 68 10.95 -9.03 5.41
C ILE A 68 9.88 -8.91 6.50
N GLY A 69 9.34 -10.06 6.88
CA GLY A 69 8.31 -10.22 7.90
C GLY A 69 8.86 -10.84 9.17
N GLY A 70 7.98 -11.32 10.04
CA GLY A 70 8.36 -12.02 11.27
C GLY A 70 8.85 -11.13 12.40
N ALA A 71 9.33 -9.92 12.07
CA ALA A 71 9.69 -8.91 13.05
C ALA A 71 8.53 -8.15 13.67
N THR A 72 8.54 -8.06 15.01
CA THR A 72 7.61 -7.18 15.73
C THR A 72 7.97 -5.71 15.53
N ASP A 73 9.24 -5.41 15.32
CA ASP A 73 9.73 -4.06 15.03
C ASP A 73 11.05 -4.11 14.26
N ILE A 74 11.08 -3.52 13.07
CA ILE A 74 12.29 -3.51 12.23
C ILE A 74 13.43 -2.68 12.84
N TYR A 75 13.13 -1.68 13.67
CA TYR A 75 14.15 -0.79 14.28
C TYR A 75 14.94 -1.47 15.38
N THR A 76 14.47 -2.61 15.90
CA THR A 76 15.11 -3.32 17.00
C THR A 76 15.82 -4.59 16.56
N TYR A 77 16.09 -4.77 15.26
CA TYR A 77 16.93 -5.86 14.77
C TYR A 77 18.35 -5.75 15.36
N ARG A 78 18.70 -6.69 16.26
CA ARG A 78 19.95 -6.70 17.05
C ARG A 78 20.19 -5.45 17.91
N ALA A 79 19.12 -4.78 18.32
CA ALA A 79 19.22 -3.66 19.26
C ALA A 79 19.85 -4.05 20.60
N GLU A 80 20.48 -3.08 21.26
CA GLU A 80 21.03 -3.24 22.60
C GLU A 80 19.93 -3.19 23.66
N GLY A 81 20.03 -4.06 24.67
CA GLY A 81 19.14 -4.03 25.84
C GLY A 81 17.72 -4.55 25.58
N VAL A 82 17.52 -5.40 24.56
CA VAL A 82 16.20 -5.97 24.21
C VAL A 82 15.53 -6.74 25.35
N GLU A 83 16.31 -7.28 26.29
CA GLU A 83 15.78 -7.99 27.47
C GLU A 83 15.59 -7.09 28.69
N ASP A 84 16.41 -6.04 28.81
CA ASP A 84 16.61 -5.29 30.05
C ASP A 84 15.93 -3.92 30.04
N LEU A 85 15.89 -3.29 28.87
CA LEU A 85 15.40 -1.93 28.67
C LEU A 85 13.92 -1.94 28.30
N GLU A 86 13.21 -0.91 28.75
CA GLU A 86 11.86 -0.64 28.26
C GLU A 86 11.91 -0.25 26.79
N TYR A 87 12.83 0.63 26.40
CA TYR A 87 13.08 1.02 25.02
C TYR A 87 14.50 0.57 24.64
N PRO A 88 14.65 -0.60 23.98
CA PRO A 88 15.94 -1.04 23.46
C PRO A 88 16.54 -0.01 22.50
N ILE A 89 17.86 0.10 22.48
CA ILE A 89 18.58 1.09 21.68
C ILE A 89 18.84 0.50 20.30
N PRO A 90 18.28 1.07 19.22
CA PRO A 90 18.51 0.59 17.86
C PRO A 90 19.99 0.56 17.48
N ASP A 91 20.39 -0.52 16.80
CA ASP A 91 21.68 -0.61 16.11
C ASP A 91 21.43 -0.55 14.59
N PRO A 92 21.84 0.52 13.90
CA PRO A 92 21.59 0.66 12.46
C PRO A 92 22.33 -0.36 11.58
N GLU A 93 23.51 -0.81 12.00
CA GLU A 93 24.43 -1.54 11.12
C GLU A 93 23.91 -2.93 10.70
N PRO A 94 23.36 -3.77 11.60
CA PRO A 94 22.81 -5.08 11.25
C PRO A 94 21.73 -5.04 10.17
N ILE A 95 20.75 -4.14 10.32
CA ILE A 95 19.65 -4.07 9.36
C ILE A 95 20.11 -3.45 8.03
N ALA A 96 21.06 -2.51 8.06
CA ALA A 96 21.67 -1.97 6.87
C ALA A 96 22.38 -3.06 6.05
N LYS A 97 23.14 -3.95 6.69
CA LYS A 97 23.76 -5.10 6.00
C LYS A 97 22.75 -5.99 5.30
N VAL A 98 21.66 -6.34 5.98
CA VAL A 98 20.60 -7.18 5.37
C VAL A 98 19.96 -6.48 4.18
N LEU A 99 19.61 -5.20 4.31
CA LEU A 99 18.87 -4.48 3.27
C LEU A 99 19.74 -4.14 2.05
N HIS A 100 20.98 -3.70 2.27
CA HIS A 100 21.93 -3.47 1.18
C HIS A 100 22.36 -4.79 0.53
N GLY A 101 22.66 -5.82 1.32
CA GLY A 101 23.00 -7.14 0.80
C GLY A 101 21.86 -7.74 -0.03
N ALA A 102 20.60 -7.55 0.38
CA ALA A 102 19.45 -7.97 -0.42
C ALA A 102 19.39 -7.28 -1.79
N ARG A 103 19.84 -6.03 -1.88
CA ARG A 103 19.90 -5.25 -3.12
C ARG A 103 21.07 -5.57 -4.02
N GLU A 104 22.05 -6.35 -3.57
CA GLU A 104 23.13 -6.84 -4.44
C GLU A 104 22.62 -7.83 -5.50
N ASP A 105 21.50 -8.50 -5.24
CA ASP A 105 20.85 -9.36 -6.24
C ASP A 105 19.88 -8.56 -7.12
N GLU A 106 20.31 -8.28 -8.35
CA GLU A 106 19.53 -7.53 -9.35
C GLU A 106 18.18 -8.18 -9.72
N ARG A 107 17.97 -9.47 -9.39
CA ARG A 107 16.68 -10.16 -9.62
C ARG A 107 15.60 -9.69 -8.64
N LEU A 108 15.97 -9.07 -7.51
CA LEU A 108 15.03 -8.61 -6.50
C LEU A 108 14.27 -7.37 -6.99
N GLY A 109 13.02 -7.58 -7.40
CA GLY A 109 12.13 -6.50 -7.81
C GLY A 109 11.62 -5.69 -6.61
N ILE A 110 10.81 -6.33 -5.75
CA ILE A 110 10.14 -5.64 -4.64
C ILE A 110 10.75 -6.06 -3.33
N LEU A 111 11.22 -5.08 -2.53
CA LEU A 111 11.71 -5.28 -1.18
C LEU A 111 10.97 -4.37 -0.21
N HIS A 112 10.19 -4.97 0.69
CA HIS A 112 9.43 -4.25 1.72
C HIS A 112 9.75 -4.82 3.11
N VAL A 113 9.40 -4.06 4.15
CA VAL A 113 9.32 -4.54 5.54
C VAL A 113 7.87 -4.48 6.03
N ASP A 114 7.59 -4.89 7.27
CA ASP A 114 6.24 -4.89 7.82
C ASP A 114 6.05 -3.95 9.03
N ASN A 115 6.50 -4.37 10.21
CA ASN A 115 6.17 -3.69 11.46
C ASN A 115 7.29 -2.79 11.95
N ALA A 116 6.90 -1.71 12.61
CA ALA A 116 7.81 -0.85 13.33
C ALA A 116 7.13 -0.32 14.60
N ASN A 117 7.92 -0.12 15.65
CA ASN A 117 7.41 0.41 16.90
C ASN A 117 7.71 1.91 17.02
N PRO A 118 6.68 2.78 16.97
CA PRO A 118 6.88 4.22 17.07
C PRO A 118 7.51 4.68 18.39
N SER A 119 7.37 3.95 19.50
CA SER A 119 8.03 4.35 20.75
C SER A 119 9.55 4.16 20.71
N ILE A 120 10.04 3.09 20.09
CA ILE A 120 11.49 2.89 19.85
C ILE A 120 12.05 4.04 19.02
N VAL A 121 11.37 4.38 17.93
CA VAL A 121 11.77 5.48 17.06
C VAL A 121 11.86 6.81 17.82
N ALA A 122 10.88 7.08 18.68
CA ALA A 122 10.79 8.32 19.43
C ALA A 122 11.83 8.45 20.55
N GLU A 123 12.13 7.35 21.25
CA GLU A 123 13.06 7.34 22.38
C GLU A 123 14.54 7.22 21.94
N SER A 124 14.81 6.88 20.69
CA SER A 124 16.17 6.77 20.13
C SER A 124 16.23 7.35 18.72
N ILE A 125 16.06 8.67 18.63
CA ILE A 125 15.82 9.35 17.36
C ILE A 125 17.03 9.32 16.42
N GLU A 126 18.26 9.48 16.93
CA GLU A 126 19.47 9.49 16.11
C GLU A 126 19.71 8.15 15.39
N PRO A 127 19.82 6.99 16.08
CA PRO A 127 20.00 5.73 15.37
C PRO A 127 18.77 5.34 14.53
N SER A 128 17.56 5.71 14.98
CA SER A 128 16.35 5.49 14.17
C SER A 128 16.33 6.34 12.90
N THR A 129 16.95 7.51 12.89
CA THR A 129 17.09 8.33 11.69
C THR A 129 17.94 7.62 10.65
N GLU A 130 19.06 7.03 11.06
CA GLU A 130 19.93 6.28 10.16
C GLU A 130 19.23 5.04 9.59
N ILE A 131 18.54 4.27 10.44
CA ILE A 131 17.71 3.14 9.97
C ILE A 131 16.64 3.62 8.99
N THR A 132 15.97 4.74 9.27
CA THR A 132 14.91 5.27 8.38
C THR A 132 15.47 5.65 7.01
N LYS A 133 16.66 6.27 6.96
CA LYS A 133 17.32 6.59 5.69
C LYS A 133 17.68 5.33 4.92
N THR A 134 18.28 4.34 5.57
CA THR A 134 18.57 3.03 4.97
C THR A 134 17.29 2.38 4.42
N LEU A 135 16.18 2.41 5.15
CA LEU A 135 14.89 1.90 4.67
C LEU A 135 14.41 2.66 3.42
N VAL A 136 14.52 3.99 3.38
CA VAL A 136 14.10 4.80 2.23
C VAL A 136 15.00 4.56 1.00
N GLU A 137 16.29 4.33 1.21
CA GLU A 137 17.26 4.05 0.16
C GLU A 137 17.10 2.66 -0.43
N THR A 138 16.83 1.66 0.41
CA THR A 138 16.84 0.25 0.02
C THR A 138 15.46 -0.32 -0.27
N LEU A 139 14.37 0.16 0.33
CA LEU A 139 13.05 -0.41 0.08
C LEU A 139 12.45 0.08 -1.25
N SER A 140 11.65 -0.78 -1.87
CA SER A 140 10.88 -0.38 -3.05
C SER A 140 9.77 0.59 -2.63
N ASP A 141 9.44 1.53 -3.51
CA ASP A 141 8.43 2.56 -3.21
C ASP A 141 7.05 1.96 -2.91
N GLY A 142 6.27 2.62 -2.08
CA GLY A 142 5.03 2.07 -1.53
C GLY A 142 5.25 1.16 -0.32
N ALA A 143 6.47 1.10 0.22
CA ALA A 143 6.73 0.49 1.52
C ALA A 143 5.97 1.23 2.63
N VAL A 144 5.53 0.47 3.64
CA VAL A 144 4.73 1.00 4.75
C VAL A 144 5.23 0.42 6.06
N LEU A 145 5.52 1.29 7.01
CA LEU A 145 5.80 0.88 8.39
C LEU A 145 4.47 0.79 9.14
N SER A 146 4.06 -0.41 9.51
CA SER A 146 2.84 -0.64 10.28
C SER A 146 3.08 -0.27 11.76
N PHE A 147 2.68 0.94 12.15
CA PHE A 147 2.75 1.39 13.55
C PHE A 147 1.55 0.91 14.37
N GLY A 148 1.84 0.49 15.60
CA GLY A 148 0.87 0.21 16.65
C GLY A 148 0.74 1.39 17.61
N LEU A 149 -0.44 2.02 17.63
CA LEU A 149 -0.86 2.94 18.70
C LEU A 149 -2.02 2.33 19.48
N GLU A 150 -2.92 1.64 18.76
CA GLU A 150 -4.13 0.99 19.24
C GLU A 150 -5.22 1.95 19.73
N SER A 151 -4.89 2.93 20.57
CA SER A 151 -5.77 3.98 21.04
C SER A 151 -4.99 5.23 21.48
N ALA A 152 -5.56 6.41 21.23
CA ALA A 152 -5.07 7.69 21.73
C ALA A 152 -5.56 8.02 23.15
N ASP A 153 -6.49 7.23 23.68
CA ASP A 153 -7.07 7.45 25.00
C ASP A 153 -6.09 7.03 26.12
N PRO A 154 -5.69 7.95 27.02
CA PRO A 154 -4.73 7.64 28.08
C PRO A 154 -5.23 6.57 29.06
N THR A 155 -6.55 6.48 29.28
CA THR A 155 -7.15 5.45 30.14
C THR A 155 -6.99 4.07 29.52
N VAL A 156 -7.25 3.96 28.21
CA VAL A 156 -7.05 2.72 27.45
C VAL A 156 -5.56 2.37 27.39
N HIS A 157 -4.70 3.37 27.20
CA HIS A 157 -3.24 3.21 27.21
C HIS A 157 -2.75 2.56 28.51
N GLU A 158 -3.11 3.12 29.66
CA GLU A 158 -2.72 2.59 30.97
C GLU A 158 -3.33 1.21 31.26
N GLN A 159 -4.62 1.03 31.02
CA GLN A 159 -5.31 -0.21 31.36
C GLN A 159 -4.88 -1.41 30.52
N ASN A 160 -4.38 -1.18 29.29
CA ASN A 160 -3.95 -2.24 28.38
C ASN A 160 -2.44 -2.35 28.21
N TRP A 161 -1.66 -1.49 28.89
CA TRP A 161 -0.20 -1.40 28.76
C TRP A 161 0.22 -1.21 27.30
N LEU A 162 -0.38 -0.22 26.64
CA LEU A 162 -0.04 0.06 25.25
C LEU A 162 1.41 0.57 25.15
N ASN A 163 2.15 0.12 24.13
CA ASN A 163 3.59 0.39 24.00
C ASN A 163 3.92 1.82 23.56
N CYS A 164 2.95 2.55 22.99
CA CYS A 164 3.17 3.86 22.41
C CYS A 164 2.06 4.84 22.80
N ASN A 165 2.45 6.07 23.11
CA ASN A 165 1.53 7.18 23.33
C ASN A 165 1.47 8.13 22.10
N PRO A 166 0.46 9.02 22.01
CA PRO A 166 0.31 9.94 20.87
C PRO A 166 1.50 10.88 20.61
N LYS A 167 2.31 11.22 21.63
CA LYS A 167 3.48 12.10 21.44
C LYS A 167 4.61 11.34 20.74
N GLN A 168 4.93 10.15 21.23
CA GLN A 168 5.91 9.25 20.61
C GLN A 168 5.52 8.92 19.18
N LEU A 169 4.25 8.57 18.95
CA LEU A 169 3.73 8.31 17.60
C LEU A 169 3.96 9.51 16.67
N ARG A 170 3.69 10.73 17.11
CA ARG A 170 3.86 11.92 16.29
C ARG A 170 5.33 12.12 15.89
N ILE A 171 6.28 11.88 16.80
CA ILE A 171 7.72 11.97 16.52
C ILE A 171 8.10 10.95 15.42
N ALA A 172 7.68 9.70 15.57
CA ALA A 172 7.97 8.66 14.58
C ALA A 172 7.34 8.95 13.22
N ILE A 173 6.09 9.43 13.18
CA ILE A 173 5.42 9.82 11.92
C ILE A 173 6.16 10.96 11.23
N ARG A 174 6.64 11.97 11.99
CA ARG A 174 7.42 13.08 11.44
C ARG A 174 8.69 12.59 10.77
N LEU A 175 9.46 11.75 11.46
CA LEU A 175 10.70 11.19 10.92
C LEU A 175 10.46 10.45 9.60
N VAL A 176 9.48 9.55 9.55
CA VAL A 176 9.19 8.80 8.33
C VAL A 176 8.67 9.71 7.21
N ASN A 177 7.88 10.74 7.53
CA ASN A 177 7.42 11.70 6.52
C ASN A 177 8.54 12.58 5.97
N GLU A 178 9.51 12.95 6.81
CA GLU A 178 10.65 13.78 6.42
C GLU A 178 11.46 13.12 5.30
N TYR A 179 11.77 11.83 5.44
CA TYR A 179 12.61 11.11 4.48
C TYR A 179 11.81 10.32 3.44
N GLY A 180 10.67 9.75 3.80
CA GLY A 180 9.96 8.75 3.00
C GLY A 180 8.88 9.29 2.06
N ARG A 181 8.41 10.52 2.24
CA ARG A 181 7.25 11.07 1.51
C ARG A 181 7.50 11.28 0.02
N GLN A 182 8.76 11.38 -0.41
CA GLN A 182 9.12 11.57 -1.81
C GLN A 182 8.57 10.44 -2.68
N ARG A 183 8.05 10.78 -3.86
CA ARG A 183 7.56 9.81 -4.84
C ARG A 183 8.73 9.02 -5.43
N GLY A 184 8.62 7.69 -5.43
CA GLY A 184 9.52 6.77 -6.11
C GLY A 184 9.11 6.52 -7.56
N GLU A 185 9.82 5.58 -8.19
CA GLU A 185 9.77 5.33 -9.63
C GLU A 185 8.43 4.74 -10.10
N ARG A 186 7.77 3.92 -9.27
CA ARG A 186 6.47 3.32 -9.60
C ARG A 186 5.30 4.24 -9.25
N GLY A 187 5.59 5.47 -8.82
CA GLY A 187 4.61 6.51 -8.58
C GLY A 187 4.04 6.54 -7.16
N LEU A 188 4.47 5.66 -6.25
CA LEU A 188 4.10 5.71 -4.83
C LEU A 188 5.15 6.47 -4.00
N PRO A 189 4.82 7.03 -2.83
CA PRO A 189 5.82 7.51 -1.88
C PRO A 189 6.79 6.39 -1.48
N ARG A 190 8.08 6.69 -1.27
CA ARG A 190 9.10 5.69 -0.94
C ARG A 190 8.74 4.90 0.33
N LEU A 191 8.45 5.61 1.41
CA LEU A 191 8.11 5.03 2.70
C LEU A 191 7.10 5.91 3.42
N LEU A 192 6.06 5.31 3.99
CA LEU A 192 5.10 6.03 4.81
C LEU A 192 4.66 5.22 6.02
N PRO A 193 4.24 5.87 7.12
CA PRO A 193 3.65 5.18 8.24
C PRO A 193 2.22 4.71 7.92
N GLY A 194 1.89 3.50 8.36
CA GLY A 194 0.53 3.01 8.54
C GLY A 194 0.19 3.02 10.03
N LEU A 195 -1.09 3.14 10.39
CA LEU A 195 -1.53 3.22 11.78
C LEU A 195 -2.60 2.18 12.09
N ASN A 196 -2.50 1.52 13.24
CA ASN A 196 -3.48 0.55 13.71
C ASN A 196 -4.23 1.07 14.96
N PHE A 197 -5.55 0.99 14.90
CA PHE A 197 -6.46 1.15 16.04
C PHE A 197 -7.16 -0.17 16.34
N ILE A 198 -7.39 -0.44 17.63
CA ILE A 198 -8.07 -1.64 18.12
C ILE A 198 -9.18 -1.22 19.08
N ALA A 199 -10.42 -1.49 18.71
CA ALA A 199 -11.59 -1.30 19.57
C ALA A 199 -11.86 -2.54 20.46
N GLY A 200 -12.57 -2.35 21.56
CA GLY A 200 -12.91 -3.37 22.55
C GLY A 200 -11.86 -3.58 23.63
N LEU A 201 -10.86 -2.69 23.71
CA LEU A 201 -9.85 -2.71 24.76
C LEU A 201 -10.40 -2.20 26.10
N ASN A 202 -9.76 -2.58 27.20
CA ASN A 202 -10.20 -2.21 28.55
C ASN A 202 -10.10 -0.68 28.78
N GLY A 203 -11.11 -0.09 29.40
CA GLY A 203 -11.23 1.35 29.61
C GLY A 203 -11.80 2.12 28.42
N GLU A 204 -12.17 1.47 27.31
CA GLU A 204 -12.72 2.15 26.14
C GLU A 204 -14.13 2.70 26.45
N THR A 205 -14.38 3.93 25.99
CA THR A 205 -15.67 4.63 26.09
C THR A 205 -16.00 5.30 24.76
N GLU A 206 -17.20 5.87 24.61
CA GLU A 206 -17.52 6.65 23.40
C GLU A 206 -16.56 7.84 23.19
N ALA A 207 -16.02 8.41 24.28
CA ALA A 207 -15.04 9.49 24.21
C ALA A 207 -13.70 9.04 23.59
N THR A 208 -13.35 7.75 23.69
CA THR A 208 -12.14 7.17 23.11
C THR A 208 -12.10 7.37 21.59
N TYR A 209 -13.22 7.12 20.89
CA TYR A 209 -13.30 7.31 19.44
C TYR A 209 -13.13 8.78 19.03
N ARG A 210 -13.63 9.72 19.86
CA ARG A 210 -13.42 11.15 19.65
C ARG A 210 -11.94 11.51 19.79
N MET A 211 -11.25 11.04 20.82
CA MET A 211 -9.80 11.27 21.00
C MET A 211 -8.98 10.70 19.84
N ASN A 212 -9.34 9.52 19.34
CA ASN A 212 -8.70 8.92 18.17
C ASN A 212 -8.88 9.78 16.90
N LEU A 213 -10.08 10.33 16.68
CA LEU A 213 -10.34 11.25 15.56
C LEU A 213 -9.58 12.57 15.72
N GLU A 214 -9.55 13.14 16.93
CA GLU A 214 -8.82 14.38 17.22
C GLU A 214 -7.32 14.21 16.96
N LEU A 215 -6.74 13.07 17.35
CA LEU A 215 -5.36 12.74 17.01
C LEU A 215 -5.15 12.70 15.49
N LEU A 216 -5.97 11.94 14.76
CA LEU A 216 -5.84 11.82 13.30
C LEU A 216 -6.00 13.17 12.59
N ALA A 217 -6.98 13.98 13.00
CA ALA A 217 -7.20 15.31 12.47
C ALA A 217 -5.99 16.21 12.73
N SER A 218 -5.42 16.16 13.95
CA SER A 218 -4.25 16.95 14.29
C SER A 218 -2.98 16.54 13.55
N LEU A 219 -2.81 15.25 13.21
CA LEU A 219 -1.69 14.79 12.36
C LEU A 219 -1.86 15.30 10.93
N ARG A 220 -3.07 15.23 10.38
CA ARG A 220 -3.38 15.73 9.04
C ARG A 220 -3.24 17.26 8.94
N ASN A 221 -3.67 18.01 9.95
CA ASN A 221 -3.53 19.46 10.00
C ASN A 221 -2.05 19.91 10.02
N GLU A 222 -1.16 19.04 10.49
CA GLU A 222 0.28 19.24 10.44
C GLU A 222 0.89 18.87 9.08
N GLY A 223 0.08 18.38 8.13
CA GLY A 223 0.54 17.96 6.80
C GLY A 223 1.25 16.61 6.79
N LEU A 224 1.11 15.81 7.85
CA LEU A 224 1.69 14.47 7.95
C LEU A 224 0.83 13.45 7.21
N TRP A 225 1.47 12.64 6.37
CA TRP A 225 0.82 11.58 5.62
C TRP A 225 0.87 10.26 6.38
N LEU A 226 -0.28 9.60 6.38
CA LEU A 226 -0.45 8.20 6.75
C LEU A 226 -0.88 7.44 5.50
N ARG A 227 -0.21 6.32 5.21
CA ARG A 227 -0.55 5.51 4.04
C ARG A 227 -1.83 4.71 4.22
N ARG A 228 -2.08 4.22 5.44
CA ARG A 228 -3.25 3.41 5.76
C ARG A 228 -3.59 3.53 7.23
N ILE A 229 -4.87 3.72 7.52
CA ILE A 229 -5.40 3.59 8.89
C ILE A 229 -6.22 2.29 8.96
N ASN A 230 -5.77 1.36 9.79
CA ASN A 230 -6.42 0.09 9.99
C ASN A 230 -7.18 0.13 11.32
N ILE A 231 -8.46 -0.21 11.28
CA ILE A 231 -9.34 -0.17 12.45
C ILE A 231 -9.91 -1.57 12.61
N ARG A 232 -9.54 -2.22 13.71
CA ARG A 232 -9.92 -3.59 14.05
C ARG A 232 -10.67 -3.61 15.37
N GLN A 233 -11.32 -4.74 15.65
CA GLN A 233 -11.87 -5.05 16.95
C GLN A 233 -11.06 -6.21 17.53
N VAL A 234 -10.74 -6.15 18.82
CA VAL A 234 -10.09 -7.26 19.51
C VAL A 234 -11.08 -8.42 19.67
N GLU A 235 -10.58 -9.65 19.53
CA GLU A 235 -11.36 -10.87 19.75
C GLU A 235 -10.80 -11.63 20.96
N GLY A 236 -11.66 -12.14 21.83
CA GLY A 236 -11.26 -12.96 22.96
C GLY A 236 -12.11 -12.75 24.22
N ARG A 237 -11.96 -13.64 25.19
CA ARG A 237 -12.62 -13.52 26.50
C ARG A 237 -11.91 -12.43 27.34
N GLY A 238 -12.68 -11.61 28.04
CA GLY A 238 -12.15 -10.57 28.94
C GLY A 238 -11.90 -9.21 28.28
N PHE A 239 -12.28 -9.04 27.01
CA PHE A 239 -12.34 -7.74 26.34
C PHE A 239 -13.74 -7.15 26.41
N GLN A 240 -13.83 -5.83 26.28
CA GLN A 240 -15.10 -5.12 26.38
C GLN A 240 -15.89 -5.22 25.09
N GLU A 241 -17.21 -5.23 25.22
CA GLU A 241 -18.10 -5.04 24.07
C GLU A 241 -17.99 -3.61 23.56
N ILE A 242 -18.05 -3.46 22.23
CA ILE A 242 -17.96 -2.15 21.59
C ILE A 242 -19.36 -1.55 21.39
N PRO A 243 -19.53 -0.22 21.52
CA PRO A 243 -20.75 0.45 21.09
C PRO A 243 -20.80 0.44 19.55
N GLU A 244 -21.52 -0.52 18.96
CA GLU A 244 -21.47 -0.79 17.53
C GLU A 244 -21.76 0.42 16.64
N GLN A 245 -22.74 1.25 17.03
CA GLN A 245 -23.11 2.43 16.27
C GLN A 245 -21.97 3.45 16.25
N THR A 246 -21.46 3.82 17.43
CA THR A 246 -20.34 4.76 17.60
C THR A 246 -19.08 4.25 16.89
N PHE A 247 -18.79 2.95 16.95
CA PHE A 247 -17.67 2.36 16.23
C PHE A 247 -17.83 2.39 14.71
N ARG A 248 -19.05 2.16 14.19
CA ARG A 248 -19.35 2.28 12.75
C ARG A 248 -19.21 3.73 12.28
N GLU A 249 -19.67 4.69 13.07
CA GLU A 249 -19.53 6.12 12.82
C GLU A 249 -18.05 6.52 12.81
N PHE A 250 -17.27 6.14 13.83
CA PHE A 250 -15.82 6.35 13.86
C PHE A 250 -15.13 5.86 12.59
N LYS A 251 -15.41 4.62 12.16
CA LYS A 251 -14.83 4.08 10.92
C LYS A 251 -15.19 4.93 9.71
N ARG A 252 -16.45 5.35 9.58
CA ARG A 252 -16.92 6.19 8.47
C ARG A 252 -16.20 7.54 8.47
N GLU A 253 -16.18 8.22 9.61
CA GLU A 253 -15.51 9.53 9.76
C GLU A 253 -14.02 9.45 9.42
N VAL A 254 -13.31 8.39 9.85
CA VAL A 254 -11.91 8.19 9.44
C VAL A 254 -11.78 8.03 7.92
N ARG A 255 -12.67 7.26 7.28
CA ARG A 255 -12.61 7.08 5.81
C ARG A 255 -12.86 8.38 5.05
N GLU A 256 -13.82 9.18 5.51
CA GLU A 256 -14.27 10.37 4.80
C GLU A 256 -13.40 11.59 5.05
N SER A 257 -12.99 11.82 6.31
CA SER A 257 -12.25 13.01 6.74
C SER A 257 -10.73 12.84 6.72
N ILE A 258 -10.22 11.59 6.78
CA ILE A 258 -8.78 11.31 6.87
C ILE A 258 -8.27 10.53 5.64
N ASP A 259 -8.72 9.29 5.42
CA ASP A 259 -8.16 8.45 4.35
C ASP A 259 -8.37 9.05 2.96
N ARG A 260 -9.60 9.45 2.62
CA ARG A 260 -9.91 9.98 1.28
C ARG A 260 -9.15 11.28 0.98
N PRO A 261 -9.08 12.27 1.88
CA PRO A 261 -8.28 13.46 1.65
C PRO A 261 -6.78 13.16 1.54
N LEU A 262 -6.21 12.34 2.43
CA LEU A 262 -4.80 11.95 2.34
C LEU A 262 -4.48 11.22 1.03
N LEU A 263 -5.37 10.35 0.57
CA LEU A 263 -5.19 9.66 -0.71
C LEU A 263 -5.19 10.62 -1.90
N LYS A 264 -6.01 11.67 -1.89
CA LYS A 264 -6.03 12.72 -2.91
C LYS A 264 -4.74 13.55 -2.92
N GLU A 265 -4.23 13.88 -1.73
CA GLU A 265 -2.97 14.62 -1.58
C GLU A 265 -1.77 13.78 -2.05
N MET A 266 -1.77 12.50 -1.70
CA MET A 266 -0.70 11.55 -2.03
C MET A 266 -0.68 11.19 -3.53
N LEU A 267 -1.84 10.99 -4.13
CA LEU A 267 -2.00 10.56 -5.52
C LEU A 267 -2.96 11.49 -6.26
N PRO A 268 -2.60 12.76 -6.53
CA PRO A 268 -3.47 13.67 -7.26
C PRO A 268 -3.84 13.11 -8.64
N ILE A 269 -4.97 13.55 -9.19
CA ILE A 269 -5.38 13.21 -10.56
C ILE A 269 -4.24 13.57 -11.53
N GLY A 270 -3.94 12.68 -12.47
CA GLY A 270 -2.79 12.79 -13.38
C GLY A 270 -1.52 12.07 -12.90
N THR A 271 -1.49 11.59 -11.65
CA THR A 271 -0.38 10.74 -11.18
C THR A 271 -0.34 9.46 -12.00
N ILE A 272 0.84 9.07 -12.48
CA ILE A 272 1.06 7.76 -13.10
C ILE A 272 1.50 6.78 -12.02
N LEU A 273 0.81 5.65 -11.90
CA LEU A 273 1.27 4.48 -11.17
C LEU A 273 1.71 3.42 -12.16
N ARG A 274 2.90 2.86 -11.93
CA ARG A 274 3.49 1.88 -12.84
C ARG A 274 3.29 0.45 -12.35
N ASP A 275 3.25 -0.50 -13.28
CA ASP A 275 3.22 -1.93 -12.96
C ASP A 275 2.02 -2.35 -12.07
N VAL A 276 0.82 -1.88 -12.41
CA VAL A 276 -0.41 -2.36 -11.77
C VAL A 276 -0.74 -3.74 -12.33
N TRP A 277 -0.82 -4.74 -11.46
CA TRP A 277 -1.21 -6.11 -11.82
C TRP A 277 -2.73 -6.28 -11.75
N TRP A 278 -3.33 -6.76 -12.84
CA TRP A 278 -4.79 -6.95 -12.95
C TRP A 278 -5.22 -8.32 -12.44
N GLU A 279 -6.05 -8.32 -11.39
CA GLU A 279 -6.36 -9.52 -10.60
C GLU A 279 -7.83 -9.95 -10.65
N ALA A 280 -8.76 -9.04 -10.96
CA ALA A 280 -10.18 -9.37 -10.94
C ALA A 280 -11.04 -8.51 -11.86
N HIS A 281 -12.10 -9.10 -12.43
CA HIS A 281 -13.16 -8.38 -13.13
C HIS A 281 -14.42 -8.22 -12.26
N ASN A 282 -15.05 -7.06 -12.38
CA ASN A 282 -16.35 -6.63 -11.83
C ASN A 282 -16.49 -6.62 -10.30
N ASP A 283 -15.63 -7.36 -9.59
CA ASP A 283 -15.57 -7.44 -8.15
C ASP A 283 -14.12 -7.21 -7.70
N ARG A 284 -13.95 -6.70 -6.49
CA ARG A 284 -12.64 -6.43 -5.87
C ARG A 284 -11.95 -7.70 -5.37
N ILE A 285 -12.66 -8.82 -5.41
CA ILE A 285 -12.21 -10.13 -4.96
C ILE A 285 -11.97 -11.00 -6.19
N ARG A 286 -10.75 -11.51 -6.32
CA ARG A 286 -10.39 -12.52 -7.32
C ARG A 286 -11.13 -13.82 -7.00
N ARG A 287 -11.97 -14.26 -7.94
CA ARG A 287 -12.78 -15.47 -7.79
C ARG A 287 -12.13 -16.67 -8.49
N PRO A 288 -12.34 -17.92 -8.03
CA PRO A 288 -11.72 -19.11 -8.62
C PRO A 288 -11.94 -19.25 -10.13
N GLU A 289 -13.13 -18.93 -10.62
CA GLU A 289 -13.46 -18.99 -12.06
C GLU A 289 -12.54 -18.09 -12.90
N GLN A 290 -12.15 -16.92 -12.38
CA GLN A 290 -11.26 -15.98 -13.06
C GLN A 290 -9.81 -16.46 -13.12
N VAL A 291 -9.48 -17.50 -12.33
CA VAL A 291 -8.17 -18.18 -12.33
C VAL A 291 -8.18 -19.41 -13.22
N LEU A 292 -9.29 -20.14 -13.24
CA LEU A 292 -9.37 -21.43 -13.94
C LEU A 292 -9.76 -21.28 -15.41
N ASP A 293 -10.55 -20.27 -15.76
CA ASP A 293 -11.03 -20.04 -17.11
C ASP A 293 -10.06 -19.12 -17.88
N PRO A 294 -9.40 -19.61 -18.97
CA PRO A 294 -8.47 -18.82 -19.77
C PRO A 294 -9.09 -17.60 -20.44
N SER A 295 -10.41 -17.56 -20.64
CA SER A 295 -11.10 -16.46 -21.32
C SER A 295 -10.93 -15.10 -20.61
N TYR A 296 -10.64 -15.11 -19.30
CA TYR A 296 -10.34 -13.90 -18.53
C TYR A 296 -8.96 -13.30 -18.85
N ARG A 297 -8.08 -14.04 -19.53
CA ARG A 297 -6.72 -13.64 -19.90
C ARG A 297 -6.54 -13.43 -21.41
N GLU A 298 -7.59 -13.65 -22.19
CA GLU A 298 -7.53 -13.44 -23.64
C GLU A 298 -7.40 -11.94 -23.97
N ALA A 299 -6.48 -11.59 -24.86
CA ALA A 299 -6.30 -10.21 -25.32
C ALA A 299 -7.58 -9.60 -25.95
N SER A 300 -8.45 -10.45 -26.50
CA SER A 300 -9.72 -10.07 -27.12
C SER A 300 -10.70 -9.36 -26.15
N ILE A 301 -10.53 -9.55 -24.84
CA ILE A 301 -11.41 -8.94 -23.83
C ILE A 301 -11.04 -7.47 -23.53
N HIS A 302 -9.87 -7.02 -23.99
CA HIS A 302 -9.34 -5.70 -23.66
C HIS A 302 -10.26 -4.58 -24.17
N GLY A 303 -10.66 -3.69 -23.28
CA GLY A 303 -11.59 -2.60 -23.57
C GLY A 303 -13.07 -3.01 -23.61
N ALA A 304 -13.43 -4.27 -23.34
CA ALA A 304 -14.82 -4.69 -23.23
C ALA A 304 -15.52 -4.03 -22.02
N PRO A 305 -16.87 -3.89 -22.03
CA PRO A 305 -17.59 -3.33 -20.90
C PRO A 305 -17.39 -4.14 -19.61
N GLY A 306 -17.16 -3.43 -18.50
CA GLY A 306 -16.92 -4.00 -17.18
C GLY A 306 -16.02 -3.12 -16.35
N ILE A 307 -15.54 -3.63 -15.23
CA ILE A 307 -14.51 -2.98 -14.41
C ILE A 307 -13.40 -4.00 -14.17
N THR A 308 -12.14 -3.57 -14.27
CA THR A 308 -10.99 -4.38 -13.84
C THR A 308 -10.40 -3.79 -12.58
N PHE A 309 -10.13 -4.64 -11.60
CA PHE A 309 -9.43 -4.29 -10.39
C PHE A 309 -8.01 -4.86 -10.42
N GLY A 310 -7.06 -4.03 -9.95
CA GLY A 310 -5.65 -4.37 -9.90
C GLY A 310 -4.93 -3.67 -8.76
N ARG A 311 -3.70 -4.09 -8.51
CA ARG A 311 -2.82 -3.55 -7.48
C ARG A 311 -1.37 -3.64 -7.93
N GLN A 312 -0.54 -2.69 -7.52
CA GLN A 312 0.91 -2.88 -7.59
C GLN A 312 1.33 -3.98 -6.61
N ILE A 313 2.41 -4.70 -6.91
CA ILE A 313 2.99 -5.66 -5.98
C ILE A 313 3.62 -4.90 -4.79
N GLY A 314 3.24 -5.28 -3.57
CA GLY A 314 3.74 -4.68 -2.33
C GLY A 314 2.96 -5.13 -1.09
N ALA A 315 3.44 -4.76 0.09
CA ALA A 315 2.86 -5.18 1.37
C ALA A 315 1.44 -4.63 1.63
N TYR A 316 1.22 -3.36 1.29
CA TYR A 316 -0.06 -2.67 1.51
C TYR A 316 -0.45 -1.88 0.26
N PRO A 317 -0.75 -2.56 -0.87
CA PRO A 317 -0.93 -1.89 -2.14
C PRO A 317 -2.29 -1.20 -2.23
N ILE A 318 -2.40 -0.23 -3.15
CA ILE A 318 -3.65 0.51 -3.39
C ILE A 318 -4.50 -0.28 -4.36
N LEU A 319 -5.78 -0.43 -4.05
CA LEU A 319 -6.74 -0.97 -5.00
C LEU A 319 -6.99 0.04 -6.11
N VAL A 320 -6.72 -0.35 -7.34
CA VAL A 320 -6.99 0.40 -8.57
C VAL A 320 -8.21 -0.21 -9.26
N GLY A 321 -9.14 0.63 -9.71
CA GLY A 321 -10.25 0.22 -10.58
C GLY A 321 -10.20 0.96 -11.91
N VAL A 322 -10.36 0.24 -13.01
CA VAL A 322 -10.42 0.80 -14.38
C VAL A 322 -11.76 0.43 -15.00
N PRO A 323 -12.52 1.36 -15.62
CA PRO A 323 -13.90 1.14 -16.05
C PRO A 323 -14.02 0.44 -17.42
N TYR A 324 -13.20 -0.59 -17.64
CA TYR A 324 -13.29 -1.53 -18.75
C TYR A 324 -12.53 -2.81 -18.38
N LYS A 325 -12.72 -3.87 -19.17
CA LYS A 325 -12.00 -5.12 -18.98
C LYS A 325 -10.57 -5.03 -19.52
N ILE A 326 -9.61 -5.51 -18.74
CA ILE A 326 -8.21 -5.70 -19.10
C ILE A 326 -7.90 -7.19 -18.88
N PRO A 327 -7.16 -7.87 -19.77
CA PRO A 327 -6.78 -9.27 -19.56
C PRO A 327 -6.15 -9.47 -18.18
N LEU A 328 -6.67 -10.42 -17.40
CA LEU A 328 -6.12 -10.70 -16.07
C LEU A 328 -4.72 -11.32 -16.18
N GLU A 329 -3.97 -11.22 -15.08
CA GLU A 329 -2.56 -11.65 -15.03
C GLU A 329 -1.66 -10.90 -16.03
N THR A 330 -1.96 -9.61 -16.24
CA THR A 330 -1.13 -8.68 -17.00
C THR A 330 -0.79 -7.47 -16.14
N GLY A 331 0.28 -6.76 -16.51
CA GLY A 331 0.69 -5.51 -15.89
C GLY A 331 0.47 -4.33 -16.83
N SER A 332 0.02 -3.20 -16.31
CA SER A 332 0.04 -1.94 -17.06
C SER A 332 0.25 -0.72 -16.17
N ASP A 333 0.71 0.36 -16.79
CA ASP A 333 0.80 1.67 -16.16
C ASP A 333 -0.56 2.35 -16.23
N ILE A 334 -0.95 3.09 -15.19
CA ILE A 334 -2.22 3.81 -15.16
C ILE A 334 -2.03 5.26 -14.77
N LEU A 335 -2.86 6.13 -15.34
CA LEU A 335 -3.05 7.50 -14.90
C LEU A 335 -4.24 7.55 -13.93
N VAL A 336 -4.05 8.16 -12.76
CA VAL A 336 -5.10 8.35 -11.75
C VAL A 336 -6.15 9.34 -12.26
N THR A 337 -7.41 8.91 -12.31
CA THR A 337 -8.56 9.72 -12.76
C THR A 337 -9.54 10.04 -11.64
N GLY A 338 -9.46 9.37 -10.49
CA GLY A 338 -10.32 9.65 -9.35
C GLY A 338 -10.00 8.83 -8.11
N HIS A 339 -10.77 9.09 -7.04
CA HIS A 339 -10.55 8.53 -5.71
C HIS A 339 -11.84 8.03 -5.07
N GLY A 340 -11.81 6.78 -4.63
CA GLY A 340 -12.74 6.25 -3.62
C GLY A 340 -12.25 6.57 -2.21
N MET A 341 -12.81 5.88 -1.21
CA MET A 341 -12.39 6.05 0.20
C MET A 341 -10.99 5.50 0.47
N ARG A 342 -10.62 4.38 -0.17
CA ARG A 342 -9.33 3.68 0.00
C ARG A 342 -8.84 3.02 -1.29
N SER A 343 -9.34 3.51 -2.41
CA SER A 343 -9.07 2.99 -3.75
C SER A 343 -8.96 4.17 -4.70
N ILE A 344 -8.30 3.97 -5.82
CA ILE A 344 -8.23 4.94 -6.90
C ILE A 344 -8.93 4.38 -8.13
N THR A 345 -9.41 5.29 -8.96
CA THR A 345 -9.85 5.00 -10.33
C THR A 345 -8.77 5.47 -11.28
N GLY A 346 -8.53 4.72 -12.35
CA GLY A 346 -7.54 5.09 -13.35
C GLY A 346 -7.96 4.73 -14.78
N VAL A 347 -7.04 4.99 -15.69
CA VAL A 347 -7.05 4.58 -17.10
C VAL A 347 -5.64 4.15 -17.47
N GLU A 348 -5.49 3.08 -18.24
CA GLU A 348 -4.20 2.63 -18.76
C GLU A 348 -3.49 3.73 -19.56
N VAL A 349 -2.17 3.82 -19.39
CA VAL A 349 -1.29 4.67 -20.19
C VAL A 349 -0.84 3.90 -21.44
N GLY A 350 -0.68 4.61 -22.56
CA GLY A 350 -0.22 4.01 -23.81
C GLY A 350 -1.31 3.27 -24.58
N LEU A 351 -2.56 3.70 -24.45
CA LEU A 351 -3.67 3.17 -25.26
C LEU A 351 -3.54 3.66 -26.70
N ASP A 352 -3.35 2.76 -27.67
CA ASP A 352 -3.29 3.15 -29.08
C ASP A 352 -4.63 3.73 -29.55
N VAL A 353 -4.61 4.97 -30.04
CA VAL A 353 -5.79 5.68 -30.55
C VAL A 353 -6.44 4.95 -31.73
N ASN A 354 -5.64 4.20 -32.50
CA ASN A 354 -6.08 3.44 -33.67
C ASN A 354 -6.73 2.09 -33.30
N SER A 355 -6.70 1.65 -32.04
CA SER A 355 -7.34 0.40 -31.60
C SER A 355 -8.25 0.56 -30.38
N ALA A 356 -8.04 1.60 -29.56
CA ALA A 356 -8.77 1.84 -28.31
C ALA A 356 -10.29 1.78 -28.48
N THR A 357 -10.94 1.11 -27.54
CA THR A 357 -12.39 0.93 -27.52
C THR A 357 -13.12 2.19 -27.05
N GLN A 358 -14.44 2.22 -27.25
CA GLN A 358 -15.29 3.28 -26.72
C GLN A 358 -15.16 3.40 -25.18
N GLN A 359 -15.08 2.29 -24.46
CA GLN A 359 -14.97 2.29 -22.99
C GLN A 359 -13.63 2.86 -22.52
N GLN A 360 -12.54 2.49 -23.21
CA GLN A 360 -11.21 3.04 -22.97
C GLN A 360 -11.18 4.56 -23.17
N PHE A 361 -11.75 5.08 -24.27
CA PHE A 361 -11.85 6.52 -24.47
C PHE A 361 -12.70 7.21 -23.39
N MET A 362 -13.81 6.61 -22.96
CA MET A 362 -14.67 7.17 -21.90
C MET A 362 -13.99 7.24 -20.53
N ALA A 363 -12.97 6.42 -20.29
CA ALA A 363 -12.21 6.44 -19.05
C ALA A 363 -11.27 7.65 -18.95
N ILE A 364 -10.97 8.31 -20.07
CA ILE A 364 -10.07 9.46 -20.14
C ILE A 364 -10.82 10.72 -19.64
N PRO A 365 -10.28 11.44 -18.64
CA PRO A 365 -10.87 12.69 -18.18
C PRO A 365 -11.13 13.67 -19.32
N GLY A 366 -12.36 14.21 -19.38
CA GLY A 366 -12.79 15.13 -20.44
C GLY A 366 -13.44 14.48 -21.66
N ILE A 367 -13.45 13.14 -21.78
CA ILE A 367 -14.11 12.43 -22.88
C ILE A 367 -15.39 11.76 -22.39
N GLY A 368 -16.54 12.40 -22.66
CA GLY A 368 -17.85 11.78 -22.42
C GLY A 368 -18.21 10.73 -23.46
N GLY A 369 -19.29 9.97 -23.24
CA GLY A 369 -19.74 8.90 -24.15
C GLY A 369 -19.97 9.35 -25.60
N LYS A 370 -20.51 10.55 -25.82
CA LYS A 370 -20.64 11.14 -27.16
C LYS A 370 -19.29 11.43 -27.81
N GLY A 371 -18.30 11.86 -27.02
CA GLY A 371 -16.93 12.11 -27.49
C GLY A 371 -16.24 10.81 -27.90
N ALA A 372 -16.31 9.80 -27.04
CA ALA A 372 -15.75 8.48 -27.33
C ALA A 372 -16.32 7.86 -28.62
N TRP A 373 -17.65 7.93 -28.82
CA TRP A 373 -18.26 7.48 -30.07
C TRP A 373 -17.81 8.24 -31.31
N ARG A 374 -17.54 9.54 -31.18
CA ARG A 374 -17.02 10.35 -32.29
C ARG A 374 -15.60 9.97 -32.67
N LEU A 375 -14.75 9.62 -31.70
CA LEU A 375 -13.39 9.10 -31.94
C LEU A 375 -13.44 7.76 -32.68
N VAL A 376 -14.24 6.81 -32.18
CA VAL A 376 -14.44 5.51 -32.85
C VAL A 376 -14.98 5.69 -34.27
N SER A 377 -15.95 6.59 -34.46
CA SER A 377 -16.52 6.89 -35.77
C SER A 377 -15.55 7.62 -36.70
N ALA A 378 -14.67 8.47 -36.18
CA ALA A 378 -13.61 9.12 -36.95
C ALA A 378 -12.58 8.10 -37.42
N ARG A 379 -12.13 7.21 -36.51
CA ARG A 379 -11.25 6.09 -36.83
C ARG A 379 -11.84 5.21 -37.93
N ALA A 380 -13.09 4.76 -37.80
CA ALA A 380 -13.72 3.89 -38.80
C ALA A 380 -13.79 4.54 -40.19
N ARG A 381 -14.01 5.86 -40.26
CA ARG A 381 -14.01 6.64 -41.51
C ARG A 381 -12.61 6.84 -42.11
N ALA A 382 -11.58 6.92 -41.28
CA ALA A 382 -10.19 6.97 -41.73
C ALA A 382 -9.75 5.61 -42.26
N ALA A 383 -10.03 4.54 -41.51
CA ALA A 383 -9.70 3.17 -41.88
C ALA A 383 -10.38 2.73 -43.19
N SER A 384 -11.63 3.15 -43.45
CA SER A 384 -12.30 2.85 -44.74
C SER A 384 -11.64 3.51 -45.96
N ARG A 385 -10.72 4.45 -45.73
CA ARG A 385 -9.89 5.11 -46.74
C ARG A 385 -8.44 4.61 -46.72
N GLY A 386 -8.13 3.59 -45.92
CA GLY A 386 -6.77 3.07 -45.74
C GLY A 386 -5.84 4.01 -44.96
N VAL A 387 -6.39 4.91 -44.14
CA VAL A 387 -5.61 5.89 -43.37
C VAL A 387 -5.70 5.55 -41.87
N THR A 388 -4.55 5.51 -41.20
CA THR A 388 -4.42 5.51 -39.74
C THR A 388 -4.06 6.90 -39.24
N PHE A 389 -4.36 7.19 -37.98
CA PHE A 389 -3.91 8.44 -37.35
C PHE A 389 -2.42 8.34 -37.04
N ASP A 390 -1.68 9.36 -37.44
CA ASP A 390 -0.24 9.55 -37.21
C ASP A 390 0.05 10.29 -35.89
N SER A 391 -0.96 10.95 -35.33
CA SER A 391 -0.89 11.59 -34.02
C SER A 391 -2.24 11.53 -33.29
N VAL A 392 -2.21 11.64 -31.96
CA VAL A 392 -3.42 11.67 -31.13
C VAL A 392 -4.26 12.91 -31.49
N GLU A 393 -3.62 14.06 -31.70
CA GLU A 393 -4.26 15.31 -32.10
C GLU A 393 -5.00 15.19 -33.42
N SER A 394 -4.43 14.47 -34.40
CA SER A 394 -5.09 14.22 -35.69
C SER A 394 -6.42 13.47 -35.51
N ALA A 395 -6.47 12.49 -34.59
CA ALA A 395 -7.67 11.74 -34.27
C ALA A 395 -8.75 12.62 -33.64
N PHE A 396 -8.37 13.50 -32.70
CA PHE A 396 -9.29 14.44 -32.06
C PHE A 396 -9.79 15.51 -33.04
N ALA A 397 -8.93 16.01 -33.92
CA ALA A 397 -9.32 16.94 -34.98
C ALA A 397 -10.32 16.30 -35.95
N ALA A 398 -10.08 15.06 -36.39
CA ALA A 398 -11.00 14.31 -37.24
C ALA A 398 -12.34 14.02 -36.55
N ALA A 399 -12.32 13.79 -35.23
CA ALA A 399 -13.52 13.65 -34.41
C ALA A 399 -14.20 15.00 -34.10
N ARG A 400 -13.54 16.14 -34.41
CA ARG A 400 -13.94 17.52 -34.07
C ARG A 400 -14.13 17.73 -32.56
N LEU A 401 -13.25 17.14 -31.76
CA LEU A 401 -13.27 17.24 -30.30
C LEU A 401 -12.18 18.18 -29.81
N ASN A 402 -12.41 18.79 -28.65
CA ASN A 402 -11.35 19.46 -27.92
C ASN A 402 -10.34 18.43 -27.44
N PHE A 403 -9.07 18.83 -27.41
CA PHE A 403 -7.97 17.98 -26.97
C PHE A 403 -7.79 18.07 -25.45
N PRO A 404 -8.11 17.02 -24.66
CA PRO A 404 -7.92 17.02 -23.22
C PRO A 404 -6.44 17.01 -22.86
N ALA A 405 -6.04 17.74 -21.81
CA ALA A 405 -4.65 17.79 -21.37
C ALA A 405 -4.06 16.43 -20.97
N THR A 406 -4.90 15.48 -20.55
CA THR A 406 -4.46 14.12 -20.18
C THR A 406 -4.39 13.17 -21.38
N ALA A 407 -4.80 13.59 -22.58
CA ALA A 407 -4.85 12.70 -23.74
C ALA A 407 -3.45 12.23 -24.17
N ASP A 408 -2.46 13.12 -24.22
CA ASP A 408 -1.06 12.76 -24.56
C ASP A 408 -0.42 11.81 -23.54
N SER A 409 -0.84 11.89 -22.28
CA SER A 409 -0.32 11.03 -21.22
C SER A 409 -0.97 9.65 -21.21
N VAL A 410 -2.03 9.43 -21.98
CA VAL A 410 -2.86 8.22 -21.93
C VAL A 410 -2.92 7.51 -23.27
N LEU A 411 -2.96 8.27 -24.37
CA LEU A 411 -3.06 7.76 -25.72
C LEU A 411 -1.71 7.80 -26.44
N SER A 412 -1.51 6.88 -27.37
CA SER A 412 -0.37 6.84 -28.27
C SER A 412 -0.83 6.50 -29.70
N CYS A 413 0.09 6.56 -30.66
CA CYS A 413 -0.13 6.05 -32.03
C CYS A 413 0.76 4.84 -32.38
N ASP A 414 1.62 4.42 -31.45
CA ASP A 414 2.66 3.41 -31.66
C ASP A 414 2.56 2.21 -30.67
N ALA A 415 1.44 2.09 -29.92
CA ALA A 415 1.33 1.09 -28.84
C ALA A 415 0.94 -0.32 -29.29
#